data_AF-A0A1E7X9F7-F1
#
_entry.id   AF-A0A1E7X9F7-F1
#
_cell.length_a   1.000
_cell.length_b   1.000
_cell.length_c   1.000
_cell.angle_alpha   90.00
_cell.angle_beta   90.00
_cell.angle_gamma   90.00
#
_symmetry.space_group_name_H-M   'P 1'
#
loop_
_entity.id
_entity.type
_entity.pdbx_description
1 polymer ?
#
loop_
_entity_poly.entity_id
_entity_poly.type
_entity_poly.pdbx_seq_one_letter_code
_entity_poly.pdbx_strand_id
1 'polypeptide(L)'
;MQKDWMKSNVSFTLVNEDHKKGVKHSFAYVAQNVTAEKIAAFGKILEDLIDGNITDAAVSSTDHVELSDAPKAQTAPAAPQA
;
A
#
# COMPACT_ATOMS: atom_id res chain seq x y z
N MET A 1 5.10 18.63 -13.82
CA MET A 1 4.57 17.35 -13.30
C MET A 1 4.78 17.37 -11.81
N GLN A 2 3.70 17.49 -11.04
CA GLN A 2 3.74 17.35 -9.59
C GLN A 2 3.36 15.91 -9.24
N LYS A 3 4.10 15.29 -8.31
CA LYS A 3 3.89 13.91 -7.90
C LYS A 3 3.73 13.88 -6.39
N ASP A 4 2.54 13.49 -5.95
CA ASP A 4 2.19 13.39 -4.54
C ASP A 4 1.97 11.93 -4.17
N TRP A 5 2.54 11.49 -3.05
CA TRP A 5 2.31 10.14 -2.57
C TRP A 5 0.84 9.96 -2.15
N MET A 6 0.20 8.89 -2.60
CA MET A 6 -1.20 8.61 -2.28
C MET A 6 -1.36 7.44 -1.30
N LYS A 7 -0.68 6.31 -1.56
CA LYS A 7 -0.71 5.15 -0.66
C LYS A 7 0.45 4.22 -0.92
N SER A 8 0.81 3.46 0.11
CA SER A 8 1.66 2.28 -0.03
C SER A 8 0.98 1.07 0.57
N ASN A 9 1.23 -0.11 0.01
CA ASN A 9 0.73 -1.38 0.49
C ASN A 9 1.88 -2.38 0.54
N VAL A 10 1.87 -3.28 1.53
CA VAL A 10 2.74 -4.46 1.52
C VAL A 10 1.88 -5.70 1.32
N SER A 11 2.34 -6.62 0.51
CA SER A 11 1.74 -7.93 0.35
C SER A 11 2.72 -9.03 0.74
N PHE A 12 2.25 -9.99 1.54
CA PHE A 12 2.99 -11.19 1.92
C PHE A 12 2.38 -12.42 1.26
N THR A 13 3.22 -13.35 0.83
CA THR A 13 2.80 -14.67 0.36
C THR A 13 3.00 -15.69 1.47
N LEU A 14 1.90 -16.23 1.98
CA LEU A 14 1.86 -17.26 3.00
C LEU A 14 1.74 -18.65 2.35
N VAL A 15 2.57 -19.60 2.77
CA VAL A 15 2.46 -21.00 2.37
C VAL A 15 2.28 -21.88 3.61
N ASN A 16 1.27 -22.75 3.59
CA ASN A 16 1.05 -23.79 4.59
C ASN A 16 0.46 -25.05 3.95
N GLU A 17 0.11 -26.06 4.75
CA GLU A 17 -0.40 -27.35 4.24
C GLU A 17 -1.66 -27.18 3.38
N ASP A 18 -2.55 -26.26 3.76
CA ASP A 18 -3.79 -25.95 3.03
C ASP A 18 -3.54 -25.07 1.80
N HIS A 19 -2.53 -24.20 1.85
CA HIS A 19 -2.20 -23.22 0.81
C HIS A 19 -0.84 -23.49 0.18
N LYS A 20 -0.65 -24.71 -0.36
CA LYS A 20 0.63 -25.14 -0.98
C LYS A 20 1.12 -24.27 -2.14
N LYS A 21 0.20 -23.58 -2.82
CA LYS A 21 0.51 -22.65 -3.93
C LYS A 21 0.77 -21.21 -3.45
N GLY A 22 0.65 -20.96 -2.16
CA GLY A 22 0.71 -19.64 -1.57
C GLY A 22 -0.63 -18.89 -1.61
N VAL A 23 -0.92 -18.15 -0.55
CA VAL A 23 -2.02 -17.18 -0.48
C VAL A 23 -1.46 -15.80 -0.15
N LYS A 24 -1.97 -14.78 -0.84
CA LYS A 24 -1.46 -13.40 -0.72
C LYS A 24 -2.31 -12.61 0.28
N HIS A 25 -1.65 -12.07 1.30
CA HIS A 25 -2.27 -11.16 2.27
C HIS A 25 -1.69 -9.77 2.10
N SER A 26 -2.56 -8.76 1.96
CA SER A 26 -2.14 -7.38 1.73
C SER A 26 -2.55 -6.47 2.87
N PHE A 27 -1.62 -5.63 3.31
CA PHE A 27 -1.83 -4.58 4.30
C PHE A 27 -1.71 -3.22 3.61
N ALA A 28 -2.80 -2.45 3.65
CA ALA A 28 -2.87 -1.13 3.06
C ALA A 28 -2.33 -0.05 4.02
N TYR A 29 -2.05 1.13 3.47
CA TYR A 29 -1.62 2.32 4.21
C TYR A 29 -0.33 2.12 5.03
N VAL A 30 0.63 1.37 4.49
CA VAL A 30 1.98 1.35 5.08
C VAL A 30 2.69 2.68 4.84
N ALA A 31 3.64 3.01 5.70
CA ALA A 31 4.41 4.24 5.59
C ALA A 31 5.13 4.33 4.23
N GLN A 32 5.14 5.52 3.63
CA GLN A 32 5.80 5.79 2.34
C GLN A 32 7.27 5.35 2.31
N ASN A 33 7.97 5.52 3.44
CA ASN A 33 9.39 5.25 3.61
C ASN A 33 9.65 3.95 4.39
N VAL A 34 8.72 2.99 4.36
CA VAL A 34 8.93 1.70 5.02
C VAL A 34 10.16 1.00 4.43
N THR A 35 11.05 0.52 5.31
CA THR A 35 12.29 -0.13 4.89
C THR A 35 12.10 -1.64 4.80
N ALA A 36 12.95 -2.31 4.01
CA ALA A 36 12.96 -3.76 3.93
C ALA A 36 13.12 -4.44 5.30
N GLU A 37 13.94 -3.86 6.19
CA GLU A 37 14.12 -4.37 7.56
C GLU A 37 12.83 -4.34 8.38
N LYS A 38 12.03 -3.27 8.25
CA LYS A 38 10.73 -3.17 8.96
C LYS A 38 9.71 -4.15 8.39
N ILE A 39 9.70 -4.34 7.07
CA ILE A 39 8.85 -5.34 6.42
C ILE A 39 9.24 -6.75 6.85
N ALA A 40 10.54 -7.08 6.88
CA ALA A 40 11.02 -8.37 7.34
C ALA A 40 10.71 -8.62 8.82
N ALA A 41 10.88 -7.62 9.67
CA ALA A 41 10.51 -7.72 11.09
C ALA A 41 9.00 -7.96 11.27
N PHE A 42 8.16 -7.26 10.51
CA PHE A 42 6.72 -7.50 10.54
C PHE A 42 6.35 -8.88 10.00
N GLY A 43 7.01 -9.34 8.93
CA GLY A 43 6.85 -10.70 8.40
C GLY A 43 7.14 -11.77 9.46
N LYS A 44 8.23 -11.64 10.22
CA LYS A 44 8.53 -12.56 11.32
C LYS A 44 7.45 -12.58 12.40
N ILE A 45 6.93 -11.41 12.78
CA ILE A 45 5.82 -11.33 13.74
C ILE A 45 4.58 -12.04 13.18
N LEU A 46 4.30 -11.92 11.87
CA LEU A 46 3.20 -12.64 11.25
C LEU A 46 3.44 -14.16 11.28
N GLU A 47 4.65 -14.63 10.97
CA GLU A 47 5.03 -16.04 11.05
C GLU A 47 4.84 -16.61 12.48
N ASP A 48 5.14 -15.84 13.52
CA ASP A 48 4.92 -16.25 14.91
C ASP A 48 3.43 -16.41 15.28
N LEU A 49 2.52 -15.81 14.49
CA LEU A 49 1.07 -15.78 14.76
C LEU A 49 0.26 -16.74 13.88
N ILE A 50 0.87 -17.34 12.86
CA ILE A 50 0.16 -18.16 11.86
C ILE A 50 0.81 -19.54 11.73
N ASP A 51 0.02 -20.52 11.33
CA ASP A 51 0.57 -21.82 10.92
C ASP A 51 0.97 -21.75 9.44
N GLY A 52 2.28 -21.66 9.19
CA GLY A 52 2.87 -21.52 7.86
C GLY A 52 4.17 -20.73 7.84
N ASN A 53 4.64 -20.44 6.62
CA ASN A 53 5.82 -19.60 6.40
C ASN A 53 5.49 -18.50 5.39
N ILE A 54 6.10 -17.33 5.57
CA ILE A 54 6.07 -16.25 4.58
C ILE A 54 7.24 -16.45 3.63
N THR A 55 6.94 -16.62 2.34
CA THR A 55 7.95 -16.91 1.32
C THR A 55 8.32 -15.70 0.47
N ASP A 56 7.47 -14.68 0.45
CA ASP A 56 7.67 -13.47 -0.33
C ASP A 56 7.00 -12.27 0.33
N ALA A 57 7.58 -11.09 0.12
CA ALA A 57 7.04 -9.81 0.56
C ALA A 57 7.30 -8.74 -0.51
N ALA A 58 6.23 -8.07 -0.96
CA ALA A 58 6.31 -7.03 -1.98
C ALA A 58 5.68 -5.73 -1.47
N VAL A 59 6.43 -4.63 -1.54
CA VAL A 59 5.91 -3.28 -1.27
C VAL A 59 5.54 -2.62 -2.59
N SER A 60 4.34 -2.04 -2.63
CA SER A 60 3.83 -1.27 -3.77
C SER A 60 3.47 0.13 -3.30
N SER A 61 3.84 1.15 -4.09
CA SER A 61 3.46 2.54 -3.84
C SER A 61 2.68 3.07 -5.02
N THR A 62 1.62 3.81 -4.73
CA THR A 62 0.82 4.55 -5.70
C THR A 62 1.00 6.02 -5.43
N ASP A 63 1.37 6.75 -6.47
CA ASP A 63 1.49 8.19 -6.44
C ASP A 63 0.41 8.81 -7.33
N HIS A 64 -0.10 9.96 -6.91
CA HIS A 64 -0.89 10.85 -7.74
C HIS A 64 0.04 11.71 -8.60
N VAL A 65 -0.25 11.81 -9.90
CA VAL A 65 0.54 12.62 -10.83
C VAL A 65 -0.37 13.67 -11.46
N GLU A 66 -0.12 14.94 -11.15
CA GLU A 66 -0.80 16.05 -11.81
C GLU A 66 -0.15 16.37 -13.15
N LEU A 67 -0.95 16.24 -14.22
CA LEU A 67 -0.62 16.66 -15.56
C LEU A 67 -0.98 18.14 -15.70
N SER A 68 -0.01 18.98 -16.08
CA SER A 68 -0.12 20.44 -16.11
C SER A 68 -1.22 20.99 -17.04
N ASP A 69 -1.84 20.16 -17.89
CA ASP A 69 -2.93 20.51 -18.82
C ASP A 69 -4.33 20.12 -18.33
N ALA A 70 -4.46 19.53 -17.13
CA ALA A 70 -5.77 19.26 -16.57
C ALA A 70 -6.48 20.60 -16.24
N PRO A 71 -7.71 20.85 -16.72
CA PRO A 71 -8.46 22.03 -16.35
C PRO A 71 -8.56 22.05 -14.82
N LYS A 72 -7.97 23.07 -14.17
CA LYS A 72 -8.27 23.34 -12.77
C LYS A 72 -9.77 23.55 -12.69
N ALA A 73 -10.49 22.59 -12.12
CA ALA A 73 -11.91 22.74 -11.83
C ALA A 73 -12.04 24.04 -11.03
N GLN A 74 -12.60 25.06 -11.67
CA GLN A 74 -12.89 26.33 -11.03
C GLN A 74 -13.76 25.99 -9.82
N THR A 75 -13.26 26.29 -8.63
CA THR A 75 -14.09 26.32 -7.42
C THR A 75 -15.27 27.23 -7.74
N ALA A 76 -16.47 26.64 -7.77
CA ALA A 76 -17.69 27.39 -8.01
C ALA A 76 -17.78 28.56 -7.01
N PRO A 77 -18.07 29.79 -7.45
CA PRO A 77 -18.26 30.91 -6.54
C PRO A 77 -19.34 30.53 -5.52
N ALA A 78 -19.05 30.74 -4.23
CA ALA A 78 -20.03 30.56 -3.17
C ALA A 78 -21.28 31.39 -3.50
N ALA A 79 -22.43 30.74 -3.55
CA ALA A 79 -23.71 31.41 -3.75
C ALA A 79 -23.92 32.45 -2.63
N PRO A 80 -24.40 33.67 -2.94
CA PRO A 80 -24.74 34.65 -1.91
C PRO A 80 -25.77 34.05 -0.96
N GLN A 81 -25.49 34.10 0.34
CA GLN A 81 -26.49 33.79 1.35
C GLN A 81 -27.57 34.89 1.31
N ALA A 82 -28.84 34.45 1.25
CA ALA A 82 -30.02 35.31 1.21
C ALA A 82 -30.31 35.98 2.56
#